data_AF-A0A6X8E250-F1
#
_entry.id   AF-A0A6X8E250-F1
#
_cell.length_a   1.000
_cell.length_b   1.000
_cell.length_c   1.000
_cell.angle_alpha   90.00
_cell.angle_beta   90.00
_cell.angle_gamma   90.00
#
_symmetry.space_group_name_H-M   'P 1'
#
loop_
_entity.id
_entity.type
_entity.pdbx_description
1 polymer ?
#
loop_
_entity_poly.entity_id
_entity_poly.type
_entity_poly.pdbx_seq_one_letter_code
_entity_poly.pdbx_strand_id
1 'polypeptide(L)'
;MPVDFLTTEQTESYGRFTGEPDELQLARYFHLDEADKEFIGKSRGDHNRLGIALQIGCVRFLGTFLTDMNHIPSGVRHFTARQLGIRDITVLAEYGQRENTRREHAALIRQHYQYREFAWPWTFRLTRLLYTRSWISNERPGLLFDLATG
;
A
#
# COMPACT_ATOMS: atom_id res chain seq x y z
N MET A 1 -19.91 -13.02 -23.34
CA MET A 1 -18.68 -12.22 -23.54
C MET A 1 -18.38 -11.52 -22.23
N PRO A 2 -17.24 -11.77 -21.55
CA PRO A 2 -16.85 -10.87 -20.47
C PRO A 2 -16.59 -9.51 -21.12
N VAL A 3 -17.36 -8.51 -20.73
CA VAL A 3 -17.11 -7.14 -21.13
C VAL A 3 -16.03 -6.67 -20.18
N ASP A 4 -14.80 -6.50 -20.66
CA ASP A 4 -13.74 -5.86 -19.86
C ASP A 4 -14.20 -4.45 -19.55
N PHE A 5 -14.70 -4.27 -18.33
CA PHE A 5 -15.32 -3.04 -17.88
C PHE A 5 -14.30 -2.06 -17.29
N LEU A 6 -13.10 -2.56 -16.97
CA LEU A 6 -11.94 -1.77 -16.59
C LEU A 6 -11.16 -1.39 -17.84
N THR A 7 -10.66 -0.16 -17.88
CA THR A 7 -9.66 0.21 -18.88
C THR A 7 -8.34 -0.50 -18.57
N THR A 8 -7.48 -0.62 -19.59
CA THR A 8 -6.10 -1.10 -19.40
C THR A 8 -5.38 -0.28 -18.33
N GLU A 9 -5.56 1.04 -18.35
CA GLU A 9 -4.99 1.97 -17.37
C GLU A 9 -5.46 1.67 -15.94
N GLN A 10 -6.77 1.46 -15.72
CA GLN A 10 -7.32 1.11 -14.40
C GLN A 10 -6.80 -0.24 -13.89
N THR A 11 -6.61 -1.19 -14.80
CA THR A 11 -6.06 -2.51 -14.48
C THR A 11 -4.59 -2.40 -14.08
N GLU A 12 -3.83 -1.57 -14.79
CA GLU A 12 -2.40 -1.36 -14.54
C GLU A 12 -2.13 -0.49 -13.31
N SER A 13 -3.03 0.43 -12.97
CA SER A 13 -2.90 1.31 -11.81
C SER A 13 -3.24 0.62 -10.49
N TYR A 14 -4.11 -0.40 -10.52
CA TYR A 14 -4.61 -1.01 -9.30
C TYR A 14 -3.49 -1.70 -8.49
N GLY A 15 -3.31 -1.25 -7.24
CA GLY A 15 -2.29 -1.77 -6.33
C GLY A 15 -0.85 -1.45 -6.76
N ARG A 16 -0.64 -0.47 -7.65
CA ARG A 16 0.67 -0.07 -8.16
C ARG A 16 0.83 1.44 -8.14
N PHE A 17 2.08 1.89 -8.16
CA PHE A 17 2.38 3.31 -8.37
C PHE A 17 2.24 3.65 -9.85
N THR A 18 1.42 4.63 -10.17
CA THR A 18 1.29 5.21 -11.52
C THR A 18 2.22 6.41 -11.75
N GLY A 19 2.94 6.84 -10.71
CA GLY A 19 3.89 7.96 -10.74
C GLY A 19 4.49 8.23 -9.36
N GLU A 20 5.27 9.31 -9.26
CA GLU A 20 5.75 9.83 -7.97
C GLU A 20 4.57 10.48 -7.21
N PRO A 21 4.32 10.09 -5.94
CA PRO A 21 3.33 10.76 -5.12
C PRO A 21 3.72 12.22 -4.87
N ASP A 22 2.73 13.11 -4.87
CA ASP A 22 2.95 14.52 -4.53
C ASP A 22 3.31 14.72 -3.04
N GLU A 23 3.70 15.95 -2.66
CA GLU A 23 4.09 16.25 -1.28
C GLU A 23 2.97 16.00 -0.26
N LEU A 24 1.71 16.24 -0.65
CA LEU A 24 0.56 16.02 0.22
C LEU A 24 0.30 14.53 0.44
N GLN A 25 0.43 13.72 -0.61
CA GLN A 25 0.33 12.27 -0.55
C GLN A 25 1.49 11.68 0.26
N LEU A 26 2.71 12.17 0.09
CA LEU A 26 3.87 11.76 0.91
C LEU A 26 3.63 12.08 2.39
N ALA A 27 3.21 13.30 2.70
CA ALA A 27 2.91 13.71 4.08
C ALA A 27 1.74 12.92 4.69
N ARG A 28 0.73 12.55 3.89
CA ARG A 28 -0.45 11.84 4.40
C ARG A 28 -0.21 10.34 4.62
N TYR A 29 0.49 9.68 3.70
CA TYR A 29 0.56 8.21 3.68
C TYR A 29 1.93 7.66 4.07
N PHE A 30 3.00 8.42 3.84
CA PHE A 30 4.38 7.98 4.10
C PHE A 30 5.04 8.70 5.27
N HIS A 31 4.33 9.60 5.95
CA HIS A 31 4.79 10.13 7.22
C HIS A 31 4.74 9.04 8.30
N LEU A 32 5.85 8.93 9.04
CA LEU A 32 6.02 7.98 10.13
C LEU A 32 5.84 8.73 11.45
N ASP A 33 4.76 8.40 12.16
CA ASP A 33 4.55 8.91 13.51
C ASP A 33 5.44 8.18 14.54
N GLU A 34 5.30 8.54 15.82
CA GLU A 34 6.12 7.93 16.87
C GLU A 34 5.80 6.45 17.10
N ALA A 35 4.54 6.03 16.90
CA ALA A 35 4.15 4.62 17.01
C ALA A 35 4.76 3.80 15.87
N ASP A 36 4.74 4.35 14.65
CA ASP A 36 5.38 3.77 13.47
C ASP A 36 6.87 3.57 13.74
N LYS A 37 7.56 4.60 14.24
CA LYS A 37 8.99 4.54 14.53
C LYS A 37 9.32 3.54 15.63
N GLU A 38 8.52 3.48 16.69
CA GLU A 38 8.69 2.48 17.76
C GLU A 38 8.54 1.06 17.22
N PHE A 39 7.51 0.82 16.40
CA PHE A 39 7.28 -0.46 15.76
C PHE A 39 8.43 -0.85 14.82
N ILE A 40 8.85 0.07 13.94
CA ILE A 40 9.97 -0.14 13.00
C ILE A 40 11.29 -0.39 13.75
N GLY A 41 11.49 0.30 14.88
CA GLY A 41 12.70 0.17 15.72
C GLY A 41 12.89 -1.21 16.34
N LYS A 42 11.86 -2.06 16.38
CA LYS A 42 11.96 -3.45 16.86
C LYS A 42 12.73 -4.35 15.89
N SER A 43 12.84 -3.93 14.63
CA SER A 43 13.55 -4.68 13.58
C SER A 43 15.03 -4.32 13.53
N ARG A 44 15.88 -5.34 13.39
CA ARG A 44 17.34 -5.16 13.27
C ARG A 44 17.75 -4.93 11.83
N GLY A 45 18.65 -3.97 11.61
CA GLY A 45 19.23 -3.63 10.31
C GLY A 45 18.44 -2.58 9.54
N ASP A 46 19.15 -1.64 8.91
CA ASP A 46 18.53 -0.52 8.19
C ASP A 46 17.73 -0.98 6.97
N HIS A 47 18.14 -2.07 6.31
CA HIS A 47 17.35 -2.67 5.21
C HIS A 47 15.96 -3.12 5.67
N ASN A 48 15.85 -3.74 6.85
CA ASN A 48 14.57 -4.17 7.41
C ASN A 48 13.74 -2.99 7.88
N ARG A 49 14.37 -2.02 8.56
CA ARG A 49 13.69 -0.80 9.03
C ARG A 49 13.08 -0.03 7.86
N LEU A 50 13.88 0.23 6.82
CA LEU A 50 13.42 0.91 5.61
C LEU A 50 12.37 0.10 4.86
N GLY A 51 12.57 -1.21 4.71
CA GLY A 51 11.61 -2.06 4.02
C GLY A 51 10.26 -2.13 4.72
N ILE A 52 10.22 -2.24 6.05
CA ILE A 52 8.98 -2.22 6.83
C ILE A 52 8.28 -0.87 6.72
N ALA A 53 9.02 0.23 6.85
CA ALA A 53 8.47 1.58 6.74
C ALA A 53 7.82 1.81 5.38
N LEU A 54 8.47 1.35 4.31
CA LEU A 54 7.92 1.41 2.95
C LEU A 54 6.67 0.54 2.81
N GLN A 55 6.64 -0.66 3.39
CA GLN A 55 5.45 -1.52 3.36
C GLN A 55 4.26 -0.90 4.10
N ILE A 56 4.51 -0.22 5.23
CA ILE A 56 3.47 0.54 5.95
C ILE A 56 2.90 1.64 5.05
N GLY A 57 3.76 2.42 4.39
CA GLY A 57 3.32 3.44 3.45
C GLY A 57 2.56 2.86 2.25
N CYS A 58 3.02 1.75 1.68
CA CYS A 58 2.36 1.08 0.56
C CYS A 58 0.96 0.57 0.92
N VAL A 59 0.78 -0.06 2.08
CA VAL A 59 -0.57 -0.52 2.47
C VAL A 59 -1.51 0.66 2.76
N ARG A 60 -0.98 1.80 3.24
CA ARG A 60 -1.75 3.04 3.45
C ARG A 60 -2.13 3.72 2.14
N PHE A 61 -1.23 3.74 1.16
CA PHE A 61 -1.40 4.46 -0.12
C PHE A 61 -2.08 3.62 -1.20
N LEU A 62 -1.65 2.37 -1.39
CA LEU A 62 -2.11 1.46 -2.44
C LEU A 62 -3.14 0.43 -1.95
N GLY A 63 -3.36 0.34 -0.63
CA GLY A 63 -4.21 -0.70 -0.04
C GLY A 63 -3.62 -2.10 -0.08
N THR A 64 -2.35 -2.27 -0.49
CA THR A 64 -1.69 -3.56 -0.62
C THR A 64 -0.20 -3.52 -0.27
N PHE A 65 0.35 -4.67 0.09
CA PHE A 65 1.78 -4.86 0.27
C PHE A 65 2.45 -5.13 -1.08
N LEU A 66 3.58 -4.50 -1.34
CA LEU A 66 4.31 -4.72 -2.57
C LEU A 66 5.27 -5.90 -2.44
N THR A 67 5.21 -6.82 -3.40
CA THR A 67 6.19 -7.91 -3.47
C THR A 67 7.54 -7.36 -3.94
N ASP A 68 7.55 -6.60 -5.03
CA ASP A 68 8.78 -6.04 -5.58
C ASP A 68 8.92 -4.55 -5.22
N MET A 69 9.92 -4.27 -4.37
CA MET A 69 10.24 -2.93 -3.87
C MET A 69 10.78 -2.01 -4.97
N ASN A 70 11.19 -2.55 -6.12
CA ASN A 70 11.67 -1.74 -7.24
C ASN A 70 10.57 -0.88 -7.85
N HIS A 71 9.30 -1.26 -7.69
CA HIS A 71 8.16 -0.46 -8.14
C HIS A 71 7.89 0.77 -7.25
N ILE A 72 8.56 0.88 -6.10
CA ILE A 72 8.40 2.05 -5.23
C ILE A 72 9.18 3.22 -5.82
N PRO A 73 8.54 4.38 -6.08
CA PRO A 73 9.21 5.55 -6.62
C PRO A 73 10.33 6.07 -5.73
N SER A 74 11.30 6.76 -6.33
CA SER A 74 12.50 7.22 -5.65
C SER A 74 12.19 8.25 -4.56
N GLY A 75 11.24 9.17 -4.82
CA GLY A 75 10.81 10.20 -3.89
C GLY A 75 10.28 9.57 -2.60
N VAL A 76 9.47 8.52 -2.71
CA VAL A 76 8.95 7.75 -1.58
C VAL A 76 10.07 7.11 -0.76
N ARG A 77 11.06 6.48 -1.42
CA ARG A 77 12.21 5.86 -0.73
C ARG A 77 13.02 6.91 0.02
N HIS A 78 13.34 8.03 -0.62
CA HIS A 78 14.11 9.11 -0.02
C HIS A 78 13.35 9.82 1.11
N PHE A 79 12.04 10.02 0.97
CA PHE A 79 11.20 10.62 1.99
C PHE A 79 11.15 9.75 3.25
N THR A 80 10.95 8.44 3.07
CA THR A 80 10.86 7.47 4.18
C THR A 80 12.22 7.28 4.86
N ALA A 81 13.30 7.13 4.09
CA ALA A 81 14.65 6.94 4.63
C ALA A 81 15.12 8.14 5.48
N ARG A 82 14.81 9.36 5.05
CA ARG A 82 15.12 10.60 5.79
C ARG A 82 14.50 10.61 7.19
N GLN A 83 13.26 10.15 7.33
CA GLN A 83 12.58 10.08 8.64
C GLN A 83 13.21 9.07 9.60
N LEU A 84 13.86 8.03 9.08
CA LEU A 84 14.54 6.99 9.86
C LEU A 84 16.03 7.29 10.13
N GLY A 85 16.56 8.38 9.57
CA GLY A 85 17.98 8.73 9.63
C GLY A 85 18.87 7.85 8.75
N ILE A 86 18.30 7.11 7.80
CA ILE A 86 19.02 6.19 6.92
C ILE A 86 19.52 6.98 5.70
N ARG A 87 20.85 7.10 5.57
CA ARG A 87 21.48 7.85 4.47
C ARG A 87 21.60 7.05 3.19
N ASP A 88 21.93 5.77 3.33
CA ASP A 88 22.11 4.85 2.22
C ASP A 88 20.82 4.08 1.96
N ILE A 89 20.16 4.36 0.83
CA ILE A 89 18.92 3.70 0.41
C ILE A 89 19.20 2.39 -0.33
N THR A 90 20.44 2.20 -0.79
CA THR A 90 20.83 0.98 -1.51
C THR A 90 20.72 -0.26 -0.61
N VAL A 91 20.76 -0.07 0.71
CA VAL A 91 20.46 -1.11 1.71
C VAL A 91 19.10 -1.77 1.48
N LEU A 92 18.13 -1.08 0.85
CA LEU A 92 16.84 -1.66 0.48
C LEU A 92 16.99 -2.88 -0.45
N ALA A 93 18.07 -2.97 -1.23
CA ALA A 93 18.35 -4.14 -2.05
C ALA A 93 18.54 -5.42 -1.21
N GLU A 94 18.97 -5.31 0.05
CA GLU A 94 19.10 -6.45 0.96
C GLU A 94 17.76 -6.85 1.60
N TYR A 95 16.75 -5.98 1.53
CA TYR A 95 15.45 -6.23 2.14
C TYR A 95 14.70 -7.33 1.41
N GLY A 96 14.22 -8.32 2.17
CA GLY A 96 13.29 -9.31 1.63
C GLY A 96 13.89 -10.24 0.56
N GLN A 97 15.22 -10.37 0.52
CA GLN A 97 15.94 -11.36 -0.29
C GLN A 97 15.40 -12.78 -0.09
N ARG A 98 14.91 -13.08 1.12
CA ARG A 98 14.08 -14.24 1.40
C ARG A 98 12.62 -13.82 1.41
N GLU A 99 11.80 -14.48 0.59
CA GLU A 99 10.37 -14.19 0.51
C GLU A 99 9.68 -14.30 1.89
N ASN A 100 10.13 -15.24 2.73
CA ASN A 100 9.57 -15.45 4.06
C ASN A 100 9.63 -14.19 4.94
N THR A 101 10.73 -13.44 4.87
CA THR A 101 10.92 -12.20 5.65
C THR A 101 9.88 -11.14 5.27
N ARG A 102 9.57 -10.99 3.97
CA ARG A 102 8.53 -10.03 3.53
C ARG A 102 7.15 -10.44 4.03
N ARG A 103 6.82 -11.74 3.93
CA ARG A 103 5.53 -12.28 4.40
C ARG A 103 5.37 -12.13 5.92
N GLU A 104 6.44 -12.40 6.67
CA GLU A 104 6.50 -12.20 8.13
C GLU A 104 6.28 -10.73 8.49
N HIS A 105 6.99 -9.81 7.83
CA HIS A 105 6.79 -8.37 8.07
C HIS A 105 5.37 -7.90 7.71
N ALA A 106 4.81 -8.37 6.58
CA ALA A 106 3.42 -8.07 6.23
C ALA A 106 2.43 -8.62 7.28
N ALA A 107 2.72 -9.79 7.88
CA ALA A 107 1.91 -10.32 8.98
C ALA A 107 2.05 -9.46 10.25
N LEU A 108 3.26 -9.02 10.61
CA LEU A 108 3.50 -8.13 11.75
C LEU A 108 2.78 -6.78 11.58
N ILE A 109 2.87 -6.17 10.40
CA ILE A 109 2.17 -4.92 10.08
C ILE A 109 0.66 -5.13 10.20
N ARG A 110 0.12 -6.22 9.65
CA ARG A 110 -1.32 -6.53 9.77
C ARG A 110 -1.76 -6.65 11.22
N GLN A 111 -0.99 -7.36 12.05
CA GLN A 111 -1.30 -7.53 13.46
C GLN A 111 -1.24 -6.20 14.23
N HIS A 112 -0.21 -5.39 13.97
CA HIS A 112 0.01 -4.14 14.71
C HIS A 112 -1.05 -3.08 14.40
N TYR A 113 -1.37 -2.86 13.12
CA TYR A 113 -2.38 -1.87 12.70
C TYR A 113 -3.79 -2.46 12.56
N GLN A 114 -3.98 -3.71 12.97
CA GLN A 114 -5.26 -4.42 12.92
C GLN A 114 -5.89 -4.49 11.52
N TYR A 115 -5.07 -4.54 10.47
CA TYR A 115 -5.55 -4.82 9.13
C TYR A 115 -6.14 -6.23 9.08
N ARG A 116 -7.31 -6.35 8.46
CA ARG A 116 -8.04 -7.60 8.33
C ARG A 116 -8.12 -8.01 6.87
N GLU A 117 -8.22 -9.31 6.66
CA GLU A 117 -8.58 -9.81 5.34
C GLU A 117 -9.93 -9.26 4.92
N PHE A 118 -10.04 -8.95 3.63
CA PHE A 118 -11.27 -8.47 3.04
C PHE A 118 -12.26 -9.62 2.87
N ALA A 119 -12.88 -9.99 3.99
CA ALA A 119 -13.86 -11.08 4.09
C ALA A 119 -15.19 -10.55 4.64
N TRP A 120 -16.15 -11.45 4.91
CA TRP A 120 -17.40 -11.09 5.57
C TRP A 120 -17.10 -10.41 6.94
N PRO A 121 -17.80 -9.33 7.33
CA PRO A 121 -18.95 -8.69 6.68
C PRO A 121 -18.58 -7.59 5.67
N TRP A 122 -17.29 -7.32 5.45
CA TRP A 122 -16.81 -6.21 4.63
C TRP A 122 -17.11 -6.40 3.15
N THR A 123 -16.96 -7.64 2.64
CA THR A 123 -17.37 -8.00 1.29
C THR A 123 -18.86 -7.71 1.06
N PHE A 124 -19.72 -8.16 1.99
CA PHE A 124 -21.17 -7.87 1.93
C PHE A 124 -21.47 -6.37 1.98
N ARG A 125 -20.78 -5.61 2.85
CA ARG A 125 -20.97 -4.15 2.94
C ARG A 125 -20.60 -3.45 1.64
N LEU A 126 -19.46 -3.79 1.04
CA LEU A 126 -19.05 -3.22 -0.24
C LEU A 126 -20.03 -3.59 -1.35
N THR A 127 -20.38 -4.88 -1.47
CA THR A 127 -21.37 -5.35 -2.45
C THR A 127 -22.69 -4.59 -2.31
N ARG A 128 -23.22 -4.46 -1.09
CA ARG A 128 -24.46 -3.71 -0.83
C ARG A 128 -24.35 -2.24 -1.21
N LEU A 129 -23.22 -1.60 -0.93
CA LEU A 129 -22.96 -0.20 -1.31
C LEU A 129 -22.96 -0.04 -2.83
N LEU A 130 -22.25 -0.92 -3.56
CA LEU A 130 -22.17 -0.91 -5.02
C LEU A 130 -23.54 -1.16 -5.66
N TYR A 131 -24.33 -2.11 -5.16
CA TYR A 131 -25.70 -2.36 -5.63
C TYR A 131 -26.63 -1.16 -5.40
N THR A 132 -26.50 -0.49 -4.26
CA THR A 132 -27.33 0.68 -3.96
C THR A 132 -27.01 1.82 -4.93
N ARG A 133 -25.71 2.04 -5.23
CA ARG A 133 -25.29 3.05 -6.21
C ARG A 133 -25.73 2.71 -7.63
N SER A 134 -25.56 1.47 -8.09
CA SER A 134 -25.97 1.07 -9.43
C SER A 134 -27.50 1.14 -9.64
N TRP A 135 -28.28 0.98 -8.57
CA TRP A 135 -29.74 1.13 -8.63
C TRP A 135 -30.20 2.59 -8.69
N ILE A 136 -29.51 3.49 -7.98
CA ILE A 136 -29.89 4.91 -7.86
C ILE A 136 -29.27 5.76 -8.98
N SER A 137 -28.12 5.36 -9.51
CA SER A 137 -27.33 6.12 -10.47
C SER A 137 -26.85 5.25 -11.62
N ASN A 138 -26.88 5.78 -12.84
CA ASN A 138 -26.35 5.11 -14.03
C ASN A 138 -24.82 5.28 -14.13
N GLU A 139 -24.12 5.04 -13.03
CA GLU A 139 -22.66 5.11 -12.94
C GLU A 139 -22.04 3.96 -13.75
N ARG A 140 -21.03 4.28 -14.58
CA ARG A 140 -20.31 3.25 -15.35
C ARG A 140 -19.53 2.34 -14.39
N PRO A 141 -19.40 1.03 -14.68
CA PRO A 141 -18.66 0.11 -13.83
C PRO A 141 -17.22 0.55 -13.49
N GLY A 142 -16.53 1.22 -14.44
CA GLY A 142 -15.20 1.79 -14.18
C GLY A 142 -15.20 2.88 -13.09
N LEU A 143 -16.23 3.73 -13.02
CA LEU A 143 -16.34 4.74 -11.97
C LEU A 143 -16.61 4.09 -10.59
N LEU A 144 -17.44 3.04 -10.57
CA LEU A 144 -17.70 2.26 -9.36
C LEU A 144 -16.43 1.56 -8.86
N PHE A 145 -15.55 1.14 -9.76
CA PHE A 145 -14.24 0.61 -9.41
C PHE A 145 -13.37 1.68 -8.76
N ASP A 146 -13.20 2.83 -9.40
CA ASP A 146 -12.38 3.94 -8.86
C ASP A 146 -12.85 4.36 -7.45
N LEU A 147 -14.17 4.40 -7.23
CA LEU A 147 -14.76 4.71 -5.92
C LEU A 147 -14.49 3.64 -4.84
N ALA A 148 -14.35 2.37 -5.24
CA ALA A 148 -14.07 1.28 -4.32
C ALA A 148 -12.58 1.18 -3.97
N THR A 149 -11.72 1.75 -4.80
CA THR A 149 -10.25 1.61 -4.70
C THR A 149 -9.51 2.92 -4.40
N GLY A 150 -10.19 4.07 -4.41
CA GLY A 150 -9.64 5.41 -4.16
C GLY A 150 -9.91 5.98 -2.77
#